data_AF-A0A1I8HIN0-F1
#
_entry.id   AF-A0A1I8HIN0-F1
#
_cell.length_a   1.000
_cell.length_b   1.000
_cell.length_c   1.000
_cell.angle_alpha   90.00
_cell.angle_beta   90.00
_cell.angle_gamma   90.00
#
_symmetry.space_group_name_H-M   'P 1'
#
loop_
_entity.id
_entity.type
_entity.pdbx_description
1 polymer ?
#
loop_
_entity_poly.entity_id
_entity_poly.type
_entity_poly.pdbx_seq_one_letter_code
_entity_poly.pdbx_strand_id
1 'polypeptide(L)'
;MFMEATSGPAQQARRWEEVRRRARQLENSLDQKLVSLSKLGASSGRGGGGGGSETGGHMLASMSAEVERLLSELSSCHSAMTECVESGAGSLHTLQRHRDILTDYQKEFQRTRHNIEAAREREELLGSVRTDINAFRAQGRTGLILSENESLKSSERLADQQIDLAMSVKENLLGQNRVVRGVQNRLNAVATRFPTMNNLIHKINLRKRRDAIVVAGVTALCLVLLIVYVFR
;
A
#
# COMPACT_ATOMS: atom_id res chain seq x y z
N MET A 1 23.90 64.66 -20.96
CA MET A 1 22.58 64.28 -21.50
C MET A 1 22.84 63.17 -22.50
N PHE A 2 22.42 61.95 -22.17
CA PHE A 2 22.80 60.72 -22.87
C PHE A 2 22.33 60.74 -24.32
N MET A 3 23.25 60.46 -25.26
CA MET A 3 22.93 60.17 -26.65
C MET A 3 22.22 58.82 -26.71
N GLU A 4 20.91 58.84 -26.89
CA GLU A 4 20.15 57.66 -27.30
C GLU A 4 20.51 57.38 -28.75
N ALA A 5 21.41 56.41 -28.97
CA ALA A 5 21.79 55.94 -30.29
C ALA A 5 20.62 55.15 -30.88
N THR A 6 19.63 55.85 -31.42
CA THR A 6 18.59 55.24 -32.25
C THR A 6 19.26 54.66 -33.49
N SER A 7 19.48 53.35 -33.48
CA SER A 7 19.88 52.59 -34.67
C SER A 7 18.96 52.96 -35.84
N GLY A 8 19.52 53.30 -37.00
CA GLY A 8 18.73 53.82 -38.12
C GLY A 8 17.71 52.80 -38.65
N PRO A 9 16.61 53.24 -39.26
CA PRO A 9 15.51 52.37 -39.74
C PRO A 9 15.99 51.29 -40.74
N ALA A 10 17.03 51.59 -41.53
CA ALA A 10 17.65 50.63 -42.45
C ALA A 10 18.41 49.50 -41.75
N GLN A 11 19.02 49.76 -40.59
CA GLN A 11 19.74 48.76 -39.80
C GLN A 11 18.77 47.83 -39.08
N GLN A 12 17.66 48.38 -38.58
CA GLN A 12 16.60 47.60 -37.97
C GLN A 12 15.86 46.72 -38.99
N ALA A 13 15.63 47.20 -40.21
CA ALA A 13 15.05 46.40 -41.30
C ALA A 13 15.97 45.23 -41.72
N ARG A 14 17.30 45.42 -41.72
CA ARG A 14 18.27 44.34 -41.96
C ARG A 14 18.26 43.30 -40.84
N ARG A 15 18.26 43.75 -39.57
CA ARG A 15 18.14 42.88 -38.38
C ARG A 15 16.85 42.06 -38.44
N TRP A 16 15.72 42.68 -38.83
CA TRP A 16 14.45 41.99 -39.03
C TRP A 16 14.51 40.88 -40.08
N GLU A 17 15.10 41.14 -41.25
CA GLU A 17 15.21 40.15 -42.32
C GLU A 17 16.17 39.00 -41.95
N GLU A 18 17.24 39.28 -41.22
CA GLU A 18 18.16 38.28 -40.67
C GLU A 18 17.46 37.35 -39.67
N VAL A 19 16.71 37.91 -38.72
CA VAL A 19 15.97 37.12 -37.72
C VAL A 19 14.87 36.29 -38.39
N ARG A 20 14.17 36.85 -39.39
CA ARG A 20 13.17 36.12 -40.18
C ARG A 20 13.79 34.94 -40.95
N ARG A 21 14.95 35.14 -41.59
CA ARG A 21 15.66 34.08 -42.30
C ARG A 21 16.09 32.96 -41.34
N ARG A 22 16.58 33.33 -40.15
CA ARG A 22 16.96 32.38 -39.09
C ARG A 22 15.77 31.58 -38.59
N ALA A 23 14.61 32.21 -38.39
CA ALA A 23 13.39 31.51 -37.98
C ALA A 23 12.93 30.49 -39.03
N ARG A 24 12.92 30.83 -40.32
CA ARG A 24 12.59 29.87 -41.39
C ARG A 24 13.55 28.67 -41.43
N GLN A 25 14.83 28.89 -41.16
CA GLN A 25 15.82 27.80 -41.08
C GLN A 25 15.56 26.89 -39.88
N LEU A 26 15.23 27.48 -38.71
CA LEU A 26 14.87 26.73 -37.51
C LEU A 26 13.57 25.95 -37.70
N GLU A 27 12.54 26.54 -38.32
CA GLU A 27 11.27 25.88 -38.66
C GLU A 27 11.49 24.66 -39.57
N ASN A 28 12.31 24.79 -40.63
CA ASN A 28 12.61 23.68 -41.52
C ASN A 28 13.37 22.55 -40.81
N SER A 29 14.30 22.90 -39.90
CA SER A 29 15.01 21.90 -39.10
C SER A 29 14.06 21.21 -38.12
N LEU A 30 13.16 21.96 -37.48
CA LEU A 30 12.17 21.46 -36.54
C LEU A 30 11.20 20.47 -37.22
N ASP A 31 10.71 20.79 -38.41
CA ASP A 31 9.81 19.92 -39.19
C ASP A 31 10.47 18.57 -39.51
N GLN A 32 11.72 18.58 -40.00
CA GLN A 32 12.49 17.37 -40.28
C GLN A 32 12.71 16.51 -39.02
N LYS A 33 12.99 17.15 -37.87
CA LYS A 33 13.17 16.46 -36.59
C LYS A 33 11.85 15.92 -36.03
N LEU A 34 10.74 16.62 -36.20
CA LEU A 34 9.41 16.13 -35.79
C LEU A 34 8.96 14.92 -36.61
N VAL A 35 9.17 14.94 -37.94
CA VAL A 35 8.84 13.79 -38.81
C VAL A 35 9.67 12.57 -38.43
N SER A 36 10.97 12.75 -38.17
CA SER A 36 11.84 11.64 -37.75
C SER A 36 11.51 11.13 -36.34
N LEU A 37 11.15 12.03 -35.40
CA LEU A 37 10.67 11.66 -34.07
C LEU A 37 9.36 10.87 -34.15
N SER A 38 8.41 11.29 -34.98
CA SER A 38 7.15 10.58 -35.19
C SER A 38 7.36 9.19 -35.79
N LYS A 39 8.26 9.06 -36.79
CA LYS A 39 8.64 7.76 -37.37
C LYS A 39 9.29 6.84 -36.34
N LEU A 40 10.22 7.38 -35.54
CA LEU A 40 10.91 6.61 -34.50
C LEU A 40 9.91 6.15 -33.42
N GLY A 41 9.02 7.06 -32.98
CA GLY A 41 7.93 6.75 -32.07
C GLY A 41 6.97 5.67 -32.58
N ALA A 42 6.55 5.77 -33.84
CA ALA A 42 5.68 4.78 -34.48
C ALA A 42 6.37 3.42 -34.67
N SER A 43 7.68 3.41 -34.95
CA SER A 43 8.45 2.16 -35.04
C SER A 43 8.66 1.50 -33.68
N SER A 44 8.86 2.30 -32.62
CA SER A 44 9.01 1.80 -31.25
C SER A 44 7.73 1.10 -30.79
N GLY A 45 6.55 1.66 -31.06
CA GLY A 45 5.26 1.03 -30.69
C GLY A 45 4.86 -0.21 -31.51
N ARG A 46 5.52 -0.49 -32.65
CA ARG A 46 5.21 -1.64 -33.53
C ARG A 46 6.23 -2.77 -33.44
N GLY A 47 7.40 -2.52 -32.86
CA GLY A 47 8.53 -3.45 -32.75
C GLY A 47 8.43 -4.38 -31.55
N GLY A 48 7.50 -5.34 -31.57
CA GLY A 48 7.41 -6.40 -30.56
C GLY A 48 8.53 -7.45 -30.67
N GLY A 49 9.79 -7.05 -30.52
CA GLY A 49 10.95 -7.95 -30.56
C GLY A 49 11.96 -7.58 -29.47
N GLY A 50 12.06 -8.42 -28.45
CA GLY A 50 12.98 -8.23 -27.32
C GLY A 50 14.43 -8.05 -27.78
N GLY A 51 15.10 -7.07 -27.18
CA GLY A 51 16.55 -6.86 -27.29
C GLY A 51 17.00 -5.47 -27.74
N GLY A 52 16.11 -4.60 -28.26
CA GLY A 52 16.48 -3.28 -28.80
C GLY A 52 15.85 -2.05 -28.10
N SER A 53 15.05 -2.24 -27.05
CA SER A 53 14.18 -1.21 -26.49
C SER A 53 14.94 -0.06 -25.79
N GLU A 54 16.07 -0.34 -25.13
CA GLU A 54 16.82 0.70 -24.42
C GLU A 54 17.52 1.69 -25.35
N THR A 55 18.16 1.21 -26.43
CA THR A 55 18.81 2.05 -27.44
C THR A 55 17.78 2.90 -28.20
N GLY A 56 16.62 2.31 -28.55
CA GLY A 56 15.52 3.02 -29.20
C GLY A 56 14.92 4.12 -28.32
N GLY A 57 14.71 3.82 -27.03
CA GLY A 57 14.22 4.78 -26.04
C GLY A 57 15.20 5.93 -25.80
N HIS A 58 16.50 5.66 -25.72
CA HIS A 58 17.52 6.70 -25.55
C HIS A 58 17.63 7.61 -26.78
N MET A 59 17.58 7.04 -28.00
CA MET A 59 17.55 7.84 -29.23
C MET A 59 16.31 8.73 -29.31
N LEU A 60 15.14 8.21 -28.90
CA LEU A 60 13.90 8.97 -28.85
C LEU A 60 13.96 10.13 -27.85
N ALA A 61 14.50 9.88 -26.66
CA ALA A 61 14.69 10.89 -25.62
C ALA A 61 15.70 11.98 -26.05
N SER A 62 16.78 11.59 -26.72
CA SER A 62 17.75 12.54 -27.28
C SER A 62 17.13 13.42 -28.37
N MET A 63 16.33 12.82 -29.26
CA MET A 63 15.62 13.56 -30.30
C MET A 63 14.55 14.51 -29.74
N SER A 64 13.80 14.09 -28.71
CA SER A 64 12.83 14.97 -28.06
C SER A 64 13.51 16.15 -27.37
N ALA A 65 14.63 15.92 -26.68
CA ALA A 65 15.41 16.99 -26.04
C ALA A 65 15.93 18.00 -27.07
N GLU A 66 16.34 17.53 -28.26
CA GLU A 66 16.79 18.45 -29.30
C GLU A 66 15.64 19.21 -29.97
N VAL A 67 14.46 18.61 -30.11
CA VAL A 67 13.25 19.33 -30.56
C VAL A 67 12.87 20.42 -29.55
N GLU A 68 12.96 20.15 -28.25
CA GLU A 68 12.74 21.16 -27.20
C GLU A 68 13.76 22.30 -27.26
N ARG A 69 15.04 22.00 -27.52
CA ARG A 69 16.08 23.01 -27.75
C ARG A 69 15.75 23.89 -28.97
N LEU A 70 15.36 23.29 -30.09
CA LEU A 70 14.99 24.02 -31.30
C LEU A 70 13.74 24.89 -31.09
N LEU A 71 12.74 24.39 -30.37
CA LEU A 71 11.55 25.18 -29.98
C LEU A 71 11.93 26.38 -29.09
N SER A 72 12.86 26.20 -28.16
CA SER A 72 13.36 27.27 -27.30
C SER A 72 14.13 28.33 -28.09
N GLU A 73 14.95 27.92 -29.06
CA GLU A 73 15.67 28.83 -29.96
C GLU A 73 14.72 29.58 -30.91
N LEU A 74 13.67 28.92 -31.40
CA LEU A 74 12.63 29.55 -32.21
C LEU A 74 11.83 30.57 -31.39
N SER A 75 11.51 30.24 -30.13
CA SER A 75 10.86 31.17 -29.20
C SER A 75 11.72 32.41 -28.91
N SER A 76 13.04 32.23 -28.72
CA SER A 76 13.98 33.34 -28.57
C SER A 76 14.07 34.21 -29.84
N CYS A 77 14.10 33.59 -31.03
CA CYS A 77 14.05 34.32 -32.30
C CYS A 77 12.74 35.09 -32.45
N HIS A 78 11.62 34.54 -32.01
CA HIS A 78 10.32 35.22 -32.01
C HIS A 78 10.30 36.43 -31.06
N SER A 79 10.89 36.32 -29.86
CA SER A 79 11.05 37.47 -28.95
C SER A 79 11.89 38.59 -29.59
N ALA A 80 12.99 38.24 -30.27
CA ALA A 80 13.80 39.21 -31.01
C ALA A 80 13.05 39.84 -32.20
N MET A 81 12.15 39.09 -32.85
CA MET A 81 11.26 39.65 -33.88
C MET A 81 10.24 40.63 -33.29
N THR A 82 9.69 40.33 -32.11
CA THR A 82 8.73 41.20 -31.41
C THR A 82 9.36 42.55 -31.09
N GLU A 83 10.59 42.55 -30.56
CA GLU A 83 11.40 43.76 -30.29
C GLU A 83 11.63 44.61 -31.56
N CYS A 84 11.88 43.95 -32.70
CA CYS A 84 12.09 44.64 -33.99
C CYS A 84 10.79 45.25 -34.55
N VAL A 85 9.62 44.64 -34.30
CA VAL A 85 8.33 45.17 -34.71
C VAL A 85 7.91 46.35 -33.83
N GLU A 86 8.13 46.27 -32.51
CA GLU A 86 7.90 47.37 -31.57
C GLU A 86 8.79 48.59 -31.89
N SER A 87 9.99 48.36 -32.43
CA SER A 87 10.89 49.42 -32.92
C SER A 87 10.48 50.03 -34.29
N GLY A 88 9.38 49.56 -34.89
CA GLY A 88 8.84 50.10 -36.15
C GLY A 88 9.48 49.57 -37.43
N ALA A 89 10.31 48.52 -37.35
CA ALA A 89 11.09 47.99 -38.48
C ALA A 89 10.54 46.70 -39.10
N GLY A 90 9.39 46.21 -38.61
CA GLY A 90 8.82 44.91 -38.99
C GLY A 90 7.31 44.95 -39.27
N SER A 91 6.80 43.85 -39.84
CA SER A 91 5.38 43.70 -40.17
C SER A 91 4.64 42.90 -39.09
N LEU A 92 3.65 43.52 -38.44
CA LEU A 92 2.78 42.90 -37.42
C LEU A 92 2.11 41.61 -37.90
N HIS A 93 1.60 41.60 -39.14
CA HIS A 93 0.97 40.40 -39.73
C HIS A 93 1.96 39.23 -39.89
N THR A 94 3.22 39.52 -40.22
CA THR A 94 4.23 38.45 -40.34
C THR A 94 4.60 37.89 -38.97
N LEU A 95 4.69 38.74 -37.95
CA LEU A 95 4.94 38.32 -36.57
C LEU A 95 3.81 37.43 -36.05
N GLN A 96 2.56 37.84 -36.27
CA GLN A 96 1.39 37.06 -35.86
C GLN A 96 1.36 35.67 -36.51
N ARG A 97 1.67 35.58 -37.81
CA ARG A 97 1.78 34.29 -38.50
C ARG A 97 2.87 33.38 -37.90
N HIS A 98 4.04 33.94 -37.56
CA HIS A 98 5.11 33.15 -36.92
C HIS A 98 4.71 32.69 -35.51
N ARG A 99 3.92 33.49 -34.77
CA ARG A 99 3.34 33.08 -33.49
C ARG A 99 2.40 31.89 -33.65
N ASP A 100 1.49 31.95 -34.61
CA ASP A 100 0.53 30.86 -34.85
C ASP A 100 1.28 29.56 -35.22
N ILE A 101 2.24 29.65 -36.14
CA ILE A 101 3.11 28.53 -36.55
C ILE A 101 3.86 27.92 -35.36
N LEU A 102 4.45 28.74 -34.49
CA LEU A 102 5.16 28.27 -33.30
C LEU A 102 4.20 27.52 -32.35
N THR A 103 3.00 28.07 -32.12
CA THR A 103 2.02 27.42 -31.24
C THR A 103 1.54 26.08 -31.81
N ASP A 104 1.40 25.97 -33.13
CA ASP A 104 1.02 24.73 -33.79
C ASP A 104 2.13 23.69 -33.70
N TYR A 105 3.40 24.08 -33.89
CA TYR A 105 4.53 23.17 -33.68
C TYR A 105 4.65 22.67 -32.24
N GLN A 106 4.39 23.54 -31.25
CA GLN A 106 4.35 23.13 -29.85
C GLN A 106 3.24 22.10 -29.60
N LYS A 107 2.03 22.32 -30.13
CA LYS A 107 0.92 21.37 -30.00
C LYS A 107 1.23 20.03 -30.67
N GLU A 108 1.78 20.05 -31.88
CA GLU A 108 2.13 18.83 -32.62
C GLU A 108 3.26 18.05 -31.93
N PHE A 109 4.24 18.74 -31.35
CA PHE A 109 5.27 18.11 -30.51
C PHE A 109 4.65 17.41 -29.29
N GLN A 110 3.78 18.11 -28.56
CA GLN A 110 3.10 17.55 -27.39
C GLN A 110 2.24 16.34 -27.74
N ARG A 111 1.49 16.43 -28.84
CA ARG A 111 0.69 15.33 -29.38
C ARG A 111 1.54 14.12 -29.73
N THR A 112 2.67 14.33 -30.40
CA THR A 112 3.61 13.27 -30.78
C THR A 112 4.23 12.62 -29.53
N ARG A 113 4.62 13.42 -28.54
CA ARG A 113 5.15 12.95 -27.26
C ARG A 113 4.15 12.09 -26.50
N HIS A 114 2.91 12.56 -26.37
CA HIS A 114 1.86 11.80 -25.68
C HIS A 114 1.55 10.46 -26.39
N ASN A 115 1.52 10.46 -27.73
CA ASN A 115 1.31 9.24 -28.50
C ASN A 115 2.46 8.22 -28.31
N ILE A 116 3.70 8.70 -28.22
CA ILE A 116 4.87 7.86 -27.91
C ILE A 116 4.77 7.25 -26.51
N GLU A 117 4.40 8.05 -25.52
CA GLU A 117 4.27 7.63 -24.13
C GLU A 117 3.17 6.57 -23.97
N ALA A 118 1.99 6.81 -24.56
CA ALA A 118 0.90 5.84 -24.59
C ALA A 118 1.29 4.52 -25.28
N ALA A 119 2.09 4.59 -26.35
CA ALA A 119 2.61 3.40 -27.02
C ALA A 119 3.61 2.61 -26.13
N ARG A 120 4.45 3.32 -25.38
CA ARG A 120 5.43 2.74 -24.45
C ARG A 120 4.75 2.07 -23.25
N GLU A 121 3.78 2.74 -22.63
CA GLU A 121 2.98 2.16 -21.53
C GLU A 121 2.28 0.87 -21.98
N ARG A 122 1.73 0.87 -23.20
CA ARG A 122 1.14 -0.33 -23.78
C ARG A 122 2.16 -1.45 -23.97
N GLU A 123 3.38 -1.14 -24.38
CA GLU A 123 4.46 -2.13 -24.51
C GLU A 123 4.87 -2.70 -23.15
N GLU A 124 5.01 -1.87 -22.12
CA GLU A 124 5.37 -2.30 -20.77
C GLU A 124 4.34 -3.25 -20.16
N LEU A 125 3.06 -2.91 -20.29
CA LEU A 125 1.95 -3.77 -19.86
C LEU A 125 1.95 -5.12 -20.60
N LEU A 126 2.19 -5.12 -21.91
CA LEU A 126 2.25 -6.36 -22.70
C LEU A 126 3.54 -7.16 -22.48
N GLY A 127 4.65 -6.51 -22.15
CA GLY A 127 5.93 -7.11 -21.82
C GLY A 127 5.85 -7.92 -20.53
N SER A 128 5.21 -7.37 -19.48
CA SER A 128 4.95 -8.09 -18.23
C SER A 128 4.10 -9.34 -18.48
N VAL A 129 2.97 -9.22 -19.18
CA VAL A 129 2.09 -10.37 -19.48
C VAL A 129 2.81 -11.46 -20.29
N ARG A 130 3.62 -11.08 -21.29
CA ARG A 130 4.41 -12.05 -22.07
C ARG A 130 5.45 -12.76 -21.22
N THR A 131 6.07 -12.06 -20.27
CA THR A 131 7.05 -12.63 -19.34
C THR A 131 6.41 -13.64 -18.42
N ASP A 132 5.24 -13.31 -17.86
CA ASP A 132 4.48 -14.22 -17.00
C ASP A 132 3.98 -15.45 -17.75
N ILE A 133 3.46 -15.27 -18.97
CA ILE A 133 3.05 -16.40 -19.83
C ILE A 133 4.26 -17.29 -20.17
N ASN A 134 5.42 -16.71 -20.47
CA ASN A 134 6.62 -17.47 -20.74
C ASN A 134 7.16 -18.18 -19.49
N ALA A 135 7.11 -17.55 -18.31
CA ALA A 135 7.46 -18.17 -17.04
C ALA A 135 6.51 -19.35 -16.73
N PHE A 136 5.21 -19.16 -16.91
CA PHE A 136 4.20 -20.22 -16.77
C PHE A 136 4.45 -21.37 -17.76
N ARG A 137 4.80 -21.06 -19.01
CA ARG A 137 5.11 -22.06 -20.05
C ARG A 137 6.43 -22.78 -19.77
N ALA A 138 7.45 -22.07 -19.27
CA ALA A 138 8.77 -22.61 -18.94
C ALA A 138 8.73 -23.50 -17.69
N GLN A 139 7.90 -23.14 -16.71
CA GLN A 139 7.63 -23.98 -15.54
C GLN A 139 6.87 -25.25 -15.95
N GLY A 140 6.07 -25.18 -17.01
CA GLY A 140 5.43 -26.32 -17.65
C GLY A 140 4.44 -27.06 -16.74
N ARG A 141 3.68 -28.00 -17.32
CA ARG A 141 2.77 -28.87 -16.53
C ARG A 141 3.53 -29.65 -15.45
N THR A 142 4.80 -29.98 -15.70
CA THR A 142 5.65 -30.75 -14.78
C THR A 142 6.03 -29.96 -13.52
N GLY A 143 6.38 -28.67 -13.64
CA GLY A 143 6.68 -27.83 -12.47
C GLY A 143 5.46 -27.57 -11.60
N LEU A 144 4.27 -27.46 -12.21
CA LEU A 144 3.00 -27.39 -11.49
C LEU A 144 2.73 -28.68 -10.70
N ILE A 145 2.85 -29.85 -11.35
CA ILE A 145 2.62 -31.15 -10.70
C ILE A 145 3.63 -31.39 -9.56
N LEU A 146 4.87 -30.94 -9.70
CA LEU A 146 5.89 -31.03 -8.64
C LEU A 146 5.54 -30.15 -7.43
N SER A 147 5.15 -28.90 -7.66
CA SER A 147 4.73 -27.98 -6.58
C SER A 147 3.45 -28.45 -5.89
N GLU A 148 2.51 -29.03 -6.65
CA GLU A 148 1.31 -29.65 -6.10
C GLU A 148 1.66 -30.89 -5.25
N ASN A 149 2.59 -31.73 -5.72
CA ASN A 149 3.09 -32.86 -4.94
C ASN A 149 3.76 -32.42 -3.63
N GLU A 150 4.51 -31.33 -3.65
CA GLU A 150 5.13 -30.77 -2.43
C GLU A 150 4.07 -30.27 -1.44
N SER A 151 3.03 -29.61 -1.95
CA SER A 151 1.89 -29.14 -1.15
C SER A 151 1.06 -30.30 -0.58
N LEU A 152 0.88 -31.38 -1.34
CA LEU A 152 0.21 -32.59 -0.86
C LEU A 152 1.02 -33.27 0.25
N LYS A 153 2.34 -33.40 0.07
CA LYS A 153 3.23 -33.96 1.10
C LYS A 153 3.27 -33.11 2.37
N SER A 154 3.19 -31.79 2.26
CA SER A 154 3.10 -30.93 3.44
C SER A 154 1.75 -31.08 4.15
N SER A 155 0.65 -31.20 3.40
CA SER A 155 -0.68 -31.49 3.96
C SER A 155 -0.76 -32.85 4.66
N GLU A 156 -0.11 -33.88 4.10
CA GLU A 156 -0.03 -35.21 4.70
C GLU A 156 0.67 -35.15 6.07
N ARG A 157 1.82 -34.45 6.16
CA ARG A 157 2.54 -34.24 7.42
C ARG A 157 1.71 -33.47 8.45
N LEU A 158 0.95 -32.47 8.03
CA LEU A 158 0.06 -31.72 8.92
C LEU A 158 -1.10 -32.60 9.43
N ALA A 159 -1.64 -33.49 8.58
CA ALA A 159 -2.65 -34.45 9.00
C ALA A 159 -2.10 -35.43 10.05
N ASP A 160 -0.89 -35.96 9.85
CA ASP A 160 -0.22 -36.82 10.83
C ASP A 160 -0.01 -36.09 12.17
N GLN A 161 0.45 -34.84 12.13
CA GLN A 161 0.60 -34.02 13.35
C GLN A 161 -0.74 -33.79 14.07
N GLN A 162 -1.83 -33.61 13.32
CA GLN A 162 -3.17 -33.47 13.92
C GLN A 162 -3.65 -34.78 14.54
N ILE A 163 -3.34 -35.93 13.93
CA ILE A 163 -3.64 -37.25 14.49
C ILE A 163 -2.87 -37.45 15.81
N ASP A 164 -1.58 -37.13 15.82
CA ASP A 164 -0.75 -37.25 17.02
C ASP A 164 -1.22 -36.31 18.14
N LEU A 165 -1.56 -35.06 17.81
CA LEU A 165 -2.12 -34.12 18.77
C LEU A 165 -3.47 -34.62 19.31
N ALA A 166 -4.36 -35.13 18.45
CA ALA A 166 -5.64 -35.68 18.86
C ALA A 166 -5.47 -36.89 19.79
N MET A 167 -4.51 -37.78 19.50
CA MET A 167 -4.19 -38.92 20.36
C MET A 167 -3.63 -38.47 21.72
N SER A 168 -2.74 -37.47 21.73
CA SER A 168 -2.20 -36.89 22.96
C SER A 168 -3.29 -36.21 23.80
N VAL A 169 -4.20 -35.45 23.17
CA VAL A 169 -5.33 -34.81 23.87
C VAL A 169 -6.28 -35.87 24.44
N LYS A 170 -6.57 -36.93 23.68
CA LYS A 170 -7.38 -38.05 24.16
C LYS A 170 -6.76 -38.69 25.41
N GLU A 171 -5.46 -38.97 25.40
CA GLU A 171 -4.76 -39.53 26.55
C GLU A 171 -4.80 -38.58 27.76
N ASN A 172 -4.55 -37.29 27.53
CA ASN A 172 -4.62 -36.26 28.56
C ASN A 172 -6.03 -36.15 29.17
N LEU A 173 -7.09 -36.21 28.36
CA LEU A 173 -8.48 -36.19 28.84
C LEU A 173 -8.84 -37.44 29.64
N LEU A 174 -8.34 -38.61 29.25
CA LEU A 174 -8.50 -39.84 30.04
C LEU A 174 -7.77 -39.74 31.39
N GLY A 175 -6.56 -39.18 31.41
CA GLY A 175 -5.81 -38.88 32.62
C GLY A 175 -6.53 -37.88 33.53
N GLN A 176 -7.03 -36.78 32.97
CA GLN A 176 -7.80 -35.76 33.69
C GLN A 176 -9.10 -36.31 34.27
N ASN A 177 -9.82 -37.18 33.57
CA ASN A 177 -11.01 -37.85 34.10
C ASN A 177 -10.71 -38.64 35.40
N ARG A 178 -9.52 -39.25 35.51
CA ARG A 178 -9.08 -39.91 36.74
C ARG A 178 -8.86 -38.89 37.87
N VAL A 179 -8.28 -37.72 37.57
CA VAL A 179 -8.10 -36.62 38.53
C VAL A 179 -9.45 -36.07 39.01
N VAL A 180 -10.38 -35.80 38.08
CA VAL A 180 -11.73 -35.31 38.39
C VAL A 180 -12.49 -36.31 39.27
N ARG A 181 -12.41 -37.61 38.96
CA ARG A 181 -12.97 -38.65 39.84
C ARG A 181 -12.31 -38.66 41.22
N GLY A 182 -11.00 -38.43 41.30
CA GLY A 182 -10.28 -38.27 42.56
C GLY A 182 -10.79 -37.08 43.38
N VAL A 183 -11.02 -35.93 42.73
CA VAL A 183 -11.60 -34.74 43.36
C VAL A 183 -13.04 -35.01 43.81
N GLN A 184 -13.87 -35.65 42.98
CA GLN A 184 -15.23 -36.04 43.34
C GLN A 184 -15.26 -36.93 44.58
N ASN A 185 -14.34 -37.90 44.67
CA ASN A 185 -14.23 -38.77 45.83
C ASN A 185 -13.82 -38.00 47.09
N ARG A 186 -12.88 -37.05 46.98
CA ARG A 186 -12.48 -36.17 48.09
C ARG A 186 -13.61 -35.23 48.52
N LEU A 187 -14.34 -34.66 47.56
CA LEU A 187 -15.52 -33.82 47.83
C LEU A 187 -16.62 -34.63 48.52
N ASN A 188 -16.91 -35.85 48.07
CA ASN A 188 -17.83 -36.76 48.75
C ASN A 188 -17.36 -37.13 50.16
N ALA A 189 -16.05 -37.34 50.37
CA ALA A 189 -15.48 -37.59 51.69
C ALA A 189 -15.57 -36.37 52.62
N VAL A 190 -15.51 -35.15 52.07
CA VAL A 190 -15.72 -33.91 52.83
C VAL A 190 -17.22 -33.69 53.10
N ALA A 191 -18.10 -33.92 52.12
CA ALA A 191 -19.55 -33.81 52.25
C ALA A 191 -20.11 -34.76 53.32
N THR A 192 -19.55 -35.96 53.46
CA THR A 192 -19.91 -36.89 54.54
C THR A 192 -19.41 -36.46 55.92
N ARG A 193 -18.37 -35.61 55.99
CA ARG A 193 -17.83 -35.03 57.25
C ARG A 193 -18.53 -33.74 57.70
N PHE A 194 -19.14 -33.00 56.78
CA PHE A 194 -19.95 -31.81 57.11
C PHE A 194 -21.13 -32.09 58.09
N PRO A 195 -21.96 -33.14 57.95
CA PRO A 195 -23.04 -33.42 58.90
C PRO A 195 -22.53 -33.88 60.27
N THR A 196 -21.33 -34.45 60.36
CA THR A 196 -20.69 -34.81 61.64
C THR A 196 -20.16 -33.57 62.37
N MET A 197 -19.62 -32.58 61.65
CA MET A 197 -19.29 -31.27 62.24
C MET A 197 -20.55 -30.54 62.74
N ASN A 198 -21.65 -30.60 61.99
CA ASN A 198 -22.92 -30.02 62.45
C ASN A 198 -23.45 -30.72 63.72
N ASN A 199 -23.30 -32.04 63.83
CA ASN A 199 -23.64 -32.80 65.04
C ASN A 199 -22.75 -32.46 66.25
N LEU A 200 -21.46 -32.20 66.03
CA LEU A 200 -20.55 -31.76 67.10
C LEU A 200 -20.90 -30.36 67.60
N ILE A 201 -21.19 -29.43 66.69
CA ILE A 201 -21.69 -28.08 67.03
C ILE A 201 -23.00 -28.18 67.84
N HIS A 202 -23.92 -29.08 67.45
CA HIS A 202 -25.16 -29.29 68.20
C HIS A 202 -24.94 -29.89 69.59
N LYS A 203 -24.04 -30.88 69.73
CA LYS A 203 -23.70 -31.49 71.03
C LYS A 203 -23.05 -30.50 72.00
N ILE A 204 -22.22 -29.58 71.49
CA ILE A 204 -21.60 -28.53 72.30
C ILE A 204 -22.67 -27.58 72.85
N ASN A 205 -23.62 -27.14 72.00
CA ASN A 205 -24.71 -26.27 72.44
C ASN A 205 -25.68 -26.96 73.42
N LEU A 206 -25.86 -28.29 73.33
CA LEU A 206 -26.70 -29.04 74.27
C LEU A 206 -26.08 -29.14 75.68
N ARG A 207 -24.76 -29.36 75.82
CA ARG A 207 -24.11 -29.33 77.13
C ARG A 207 -24.24 -27.95 77.78
N LYS A 208 -23.98 -26.88 77.01
CA LYS A 208 -24.13 -25.50 77.51
C LYS A 208 -25.55 -25.18 77.96
N ARG A 209 -26.58 -25.72 77.28
CA ARG A 209 -27.98 -25.59 77.71
C ARG A 209 -28.28 -26.36 78.99
N ARG A 210 -27.73 -27.57 79.19
CA ARG A 210 -27.96 -28.35 80.42
C ARG A 210 -27.38 -27.65 81.65
N ASP A 211 -26.17 -27.12 81.55
CA ASP A 211 -25.54 -26.40 82.65
C ASP A 211 -26.33 -25.14 83.03
N ALA A 212 -26.83 -24.40 82.02
CA ALA A 212 -27.69 -23.24 82.25
C ALA A 212 -29.01 -23.60 82.95
N ILE A 213 -29.64 -24.73 82.58
CA ILE A 213 -30.89 -25.21 83.22
C ILE A 213 -30.64 -25.59 84.69
N VAL A 214 -29.53 -26.26 85.00
CA VAL A 214 -29.19 -26.65 86.38
C VAL A 214 -28.95 -25.42 87.25
N VAL A 215 -28.16 -24.45 86.77
CA VAL A 215 -27.89 -23.20 87.51
C VAL A 215 -29.17 -22.40 87.73
N ALA A 216 -30.04 -22.29 86.72
CA ALA A 216 -31.35 -21.64 86.86
C ALA A 216 -32.26 -22.36 87.88
N GLY A 217 -32.23 -23.69 87.93
CA GLY A 217 -33.01 -24.47 88.90
C GLY A 217 -32.53 -24.28 90.34
N VAL A 218 -31.22 -24.31 90.57
CA VAL A 218 -30.63 -24.11 91.92
C VAL A 218 -30.91 -22.70 92.43
N THR A 219 -30.75 -21.69 91.56
CA THR A 219 -31.04 -20.29 91.93
C THR A 219 -32.53 -20.09 92.24
N ALA A 220 -33.44 -20.68 91.45
CA ALA A 220 -34.87 -20.64 91.74
C ALA A 220 -35.23 -21.33 93.08
N LEU A 221 -34.67 -22.52 93.35
CA LEU A 221 -34.91 -23.24 94.61
C LEU A 221 -34.41 -22.45 95.82
N CYS A 222 -33.22 -21.86 95.72
CA CYS A 222 -32.64 -21.05 96.79
C CYS A 222 -33.51 -19.82 97.11
N LEU A 223 -34.03 -19.14 96.07
CA LEU A 223 -34.96 -18.01 96.24
C LEU A 223 -36.28 -18.44 96.90
N VAL A 224 -36.84 -19.59 96.52
CA VAL A 224 -38.07 -20.13 97.13
C VAL A 224 -37.86 -20.46 98.61
N LEU A 225 -36.74 -21.10 98.97
CA LEU A 225 -36.41 -21.41 100.37
C LEU A 225 -36.22 -20.15 101.21
N LEU A 226 -35.56 -19.12 100.67
CA LEU A 226 -35.39 -17.84 101.36
C LEU A 226 -36.74 -17.18 101.62
N ILE A 227 -37.64 -17.19 100.62
CA ILE A 227 -39.02 -16.69 100.77
C ILE A 227 -39.78 -17.45 101.85
N VAL A 228 -39.71 -18.78 101.87
CA VAL A 228 -40.38 -19.60 102.90
C VAL A 228 -39.80 -19.35 104.29
N TYR A 229 -38.48 -19.18 104.40
CA TYR A 229 -37.81 -18.89 105.67
C TYR A 229 -38.17 -17.50 106.20
N VAL A 230 -38.26 -16.48 105.34
CA VAL A 230 -38.64 -15.13 105.77
C VAL A 230 -40.11 -15.05 106.19
N PHE A 231 -40.98 -15.85 105.56
CA PHE A 231 -42.40 -15.92 105.90
C PHE A 231 -42.71 -16.81 107.12
N ARG A 232 -41.73 -17.55 107.65
CA ARG A 232 -41.89 -18.47 108.78
C ARG A 232 -41.16 -17.97 110.01
#